data_AF-A0A1V4RV93-F1
#
_entry.id   AF-A0A1V4RV93-F1
#
_cell.length_a   1.000
_cell.length_b   1.000
_cell.length_c   1.000
_cell.angle_alpha   90.00
_cell.angle_beta   90.00
_cell.angle_gamma   90.00
#
_symmetry.space_group_name_H-M   'P 1'
#
loop_
_entity.id
_entity.type
_entity.pdbx_description
1 polymer ?
#
loop_
_entity_poly.entity_id
_entity_poly.type
_entity_poly.pdbx_seq_one_letter_code
_entity_poly.pdbx_strand_id
1 'polypeptide(L)'
;MSSVETLKQIRKILRLIYSREVAGNIFRDLKNLMDVYGKNEIILRKREKYRDKVVINQKDSILITYADTIYRNGEKPLQTLLHFMKK
;
A
#
# COMPACT_ATOMS: atom_id res chain seq x y z
N MET A 1 0.24 -19.36 -2.06
CA MET A 1 0.11 -19.30 -3.53
C MET A 1 1.40 -18.82 -4.12
N SER A 2 1.85 -19.41 -5.21
CA SER A 2 3.04 -18.94 -5.92
C SER A 2 2.77 -17.58 -6.60
N SER A 3 3.83 -16.79 -6.83
CA SER A 3 3.73 -15.52 -7.56
C SER A 3 3.07 -15.70 -8.94
N VAL A 4 3.38 -16.83 -9.59
CA VAL A 4 2.82 -17.20 -10.91
C VAL A 4 1.31 -17.44 -10.84
N GLU A 5 0.81 -18.12 -9.82
CA GLU A 5 -0.63 -18.35 -9.62
C GLU A 5 -1.39 -17.03 -9.41
N THR A 6 -0.80 -16.13 -8.63
CA THR A 6 -1.38 -14.80 -8.35
C THR A 6 -1.53 -13.99 -9.64
N LEU A 7 -0.48 -13.95 -10.47
CA LEU A 7 -0.52 -13.26 -11.76
C LEU A 7 -1.55 -13.87 -12.72
N LYS A 8 -1.67 -15.20 -12.77
CA LYS A 8 -2.71 -15.88 -13.57
C LYS A 8 -4.11 -15.48 -13.11
N GLN A 9 -4.35 -15.44 -11.80
CA GLN A 9 -5.64 -15.08 -11.24
C GLN A 9 -6.00 -13.61 -11.52
N ILE A 10 -5.06 -12.68 -11.33
CA ILE A 10 -5.26 -11.26 -11.66
C ILE A 10 -5.63 -11.10 -13.14
N ARG A 11 -4.89 -11.75 -14.04
CA ARG A 11 -5.18 -11.68 -15.48
C ARG A 11 -6.56 -12.23 -15.82
N LYS A 12 -6.99 -13.30 -15.16
CA LYS A 12 -8.34 -13.88 -15.32
C LYS A 12 -9.41 -12.89 -14.89
N ILE A 13 -9.25 -12.23 -13.74
CA ILE A 13 -10.19 -11.23 -13.23
C ILE A 13 -10.25 -10.02 -14.17
N LEU A 14 -9.10 -9.51 -14.63
CA LEU A 14 -9.08 -8.36 -15.55
C LEU A 14 -9.82 -8.65 -16.87
N ARG A 15 -9.71 -9.88 -17.39
CA ARG A 15 -10.46 -10.30 -18.59
C ARG A 15 -11.96 -10.49 -18.36
N LEU A 16 -12.39 -10.66 -17.13
CA LEU A 16 -13.81 -10.72 -16.78
C LEU A 16 -14.46 -9.33 -16.83
N ILE A 17 -13.69 -8.30 -16.44
CA ILE A 17 -14.19 -6.94 -16.23
C ILE A 17 -13.95 -6.06 -17.47
N TYR A 18 -12.89 -6.34 -18.24
CA TYR A 18 -12.48 -5.53 -19.38
C TYR A 18 -12.38 -6.35 -20.67
N SER A 19 -12.43 -5.66 -21.82
CA SER A 19 -12.10 -6.27 -23.10
C SER A 19 -10.68 -6.85 -23.08
N ARG A 20 -10.44 -7.85 -23.93
CA ARG A 20 -9.18 -8.61 -23.95
C ARG A 20 -7.94 -7.71 -24.08
N GLU A 21 -8.03 -6.67 -24.91
CA GLU A 21 -6.94 -5.71 -25.15
C GLU A 21 -6.70 -4.82 -23.94
N VAL A 22 -7.75 -4.22 -23.38
CA VAL A 22 -7.67 -3.35 -22.19
C VAL A 22 -7.14 -4.14 -20.99
N ALA A 23 -7.65 -5.35 -20.76
CA ALA A 23 -7.16 -6.25 -19.72
C ALA A 23 -5.67 -6.59 -19.89
N GLY A 24 -5.20 -6.75 -21.13
CA GLY A 24 -3.80 -7.00 -21.44
C GLY A 24 -2.90 -5.82 -21.09
N ASN A 25 -3.32 -4.61 -21.43
CA ASN A 25 -2.58 -3.38 -21.13
C ASN A 25 -2.51 -3.15 -19.60
N ILE A 26 -3.66 -3.18 -18.91
CA ILE A 26 -3.72 -3.02 -17.45
C ILE A 26 -2.88 -4.07 -16.74
N PHE A 27 -2.94 -5.33 -17.17
CA PHE A 27 -2.15 -6.40 -16.55
C PHE A 27 -0.64 -6.15 -16.67
N ARG A 28 -0.18 -5.70 -17.84
CA ARG A 28 1.24 -5.36 -18.06
C ARG A 28 1.68 -4.22 -17.15
N ASP A 29 0.88 -3.16 -17.09
CA ASP A 29 1.23 -1.97 -16.31
C ASP A 29 1.25 -2.28 -14.81
N LEU A 30 0.27 -3.08 -14.34
CA LEU A 30 0.24 -3.58 -12.98
C LEU A 30 1.44 -4.47 -12.65
N LYS A 31 1.82 -5.40 -13.55
CA LYS A 31 3.00 -6.25 -13.36
C LYS A 31 4.26 -5.39 -13.24
N ASN A 32 4.44 -4.42 -14.12
CA ASN A 32 5.59 -3.52 -14.08
C ASN A 32 5.65 -2.76 -12.75
N LEU A 33 4.50 -2.26 -12.28
CA LEU A 33 4.41 -1.58 -10.99
C LEU A 33 4.78 -2.52 -9.83
N MET A 34 4.27 -3.75 -9.83
CA MET A 34 4.63 -4.77 -8.83
C MET A 34 6.13 -5.09 -8.86
N ASP A 35 6.74 -5.20 -10.05
CA ASP A 35 8.17 -5.49 -10.20
C ASP A 35 9.04 -4.34 -9.68
N VAL A 36 8.63 -3.08 -9.91
CA VAL A 36 9.31 -1.88 -9.39
C VAL A 36 9.24 -1.82 -7.87
N TYR A 37 8.05 -1.96 -7.29
CA TYR A 37 7.88 -1.87 -5.83
C TYR A 37 8.35 -3.13 -5.10
N GLY A 38 8.41 -4.28 -5.77
CA GLY A 38 8.89 -5.54 -5.19
C GLY A 38 10.35 -5.49 -4.74
N LYS A 39 11.14 -4.58 -5.30
CA LYS A 39 12.56 -4.37 -4.95
C LYS A 39 12.79 -3.21 -3.98
N ASN A 40 11.74 -2.51 -3.55
CA ASN A 40 11.88 -1.35 -2.67
C ASN A 40 12.27 -1.80 -1.25
N GLU A 41 13.41 -1.32 -0.75
CA GLU A 41 13.95 -1.72 0.56
C GLU A 41 12.99 -1.42 1.73
N ILE A 42 12.27 -0.31 1.68
CA ILE A 42 11.32 0.07 2.74
C ILE A 42 10.17 -0.94 2.78
N ILE A 43 9.67 -1.33 1.60
CA ILE A 43 8.61 -2.33 1.48
C ILE A 43 9.10 -3.70 1.97
N LEU A 44 10.30 -4.12 1.55
CA LEU A 44 10.90 -5.39 1.98
C LEU A 44 11.08 -5.45 3.50
N ARG A 45 11.66 -4.41 4.11
CA ARG A 45 11.82 -4.32 5.58
C ARG A 45 10.49 -4.37 6.32
N LYS A 46 9.45 -3.70 5.81
CA LYS A 46 8.11 -3.78 6.39
C LYS A 46 7.52 -5.18 6.27
N ARG A 47 7.63 -5.82 5.10
CA ARG A 47 7.15 -7.18 4.86
C ARG A 47 7.85 -8.20 5.77
N GLU A 48 9.15 -8.06 5.96
CA GLU A 48 9.92 -8.88 6.89
C GLU A 48 9.47 -8.65 8.35
N LYS A 49 9.40 -7.39 8.80
CA LYS A 49 8.95 -7.02 10.15
C LYS A 49 7.58 -7.64 10.49
N TYR A 50 6.66 -7.66 9.53
CA TYR A 50 5.30 -8.16 9.73
C TYR A 50 5.06 -9.56 9.13
N ARG A 51 6.11 -10.27 8.71
CA ARG A 51 6.06 -11.62 8.10
C ARG A 51 5.01 -11.75 6.99
N ASP A 52 4.99 -10.80 6.07
CA ASP A 52 4.02 -10.71 4.96
C ASP A 52 2.54 -10.67 5.38
N LYS A 53 2.26 -10.43 6.66
CA LYS A 53 0.90 -10.32 7.18
C LYS A 53 0.59 -8.86 7.48
N VAL A 54 -0.61 -8.41 7.12
CA VAL A 54 -1.16 -7.17 7.66
C VAL A 54 -1.60 -7.47 9.09
N VAL A 55 -0.66 -7.40 10.04
CA VAL A 55 -0.98 -7.66 11.45
C VAL A 55 -1.42 -6.34 12.07
N ILE A 56 -2.69 -6.01 11.87
CA ILE A 56 -3.42 -5.16 12.83
C ILE A 56 -3.94 -6.13 13.88
N ASN A 57 -3.47 -6.02 15.11
CA ASN A 57 -3.91 -6.83 16.23
C ASN A 57 -4.61 -5.96 17.28
N GLN A 58 -5.16 -6.60 18.33
CA GLN A 58 -5.94 -5.90 19.38
C GLN A 58 -5.13 -4.85 20.16
N LYS A 59 -3.79 -4.89 20.10
CA LYS A 59 -2.91 -3.89 20.71
C LYS A 59 -2.65 -2.69 19.80
N ASP A 60 -2.97 -2.77 18.52
CA ASP A 60 -2.72 -1.68 17.56
C ASP A 60 -3.89 -0.69 17.60
N SER A 61 -3.58 0.59 17.84
CA SER A 61 -4.53 1.70 17.70
C SER A 61 -4.17 2.52 16.47
N ILE A 62 -5.12 2.66 15.54
CA ILE A 62 -4.93 3.42 14.30
C ILE A 62 -5.84 4.65 14.35
N LEU A 63 -5.24 5.83 14.30
CA LEU A 63 -5.96 7.08 14.11
C LEU A 63 -5.93 7.47 12.64
N ILE A 64 -7.10 7.48 11.99
CA ILE A 64 -7.28 8.06 10.66
C ILE A 64 -7.94 9.43 10.87
N THR A 65 -7.23 10.49 10.53
CA THR A 65 -7.72 11.86 10.70
C THR A 65 -7.26 12.75 9.54
N TYR A 66 -7.92 13.89 9.38
CA TYR A 66 -7.47 14.90 8.43
C TYR A 66 -6.27 15.67 8.99
N ALA A 67 -5.32 16.03 8.14
CA ALA A 67 -4.08 16.68 8.58
C ALA A 67 -4.32 18.06 9.23
N ASP A 68 -5.41 18.73 8.88
CA ASP A 68 -5.84 20.04 9.41
C ASP A 68 -6.56 19.96 10.77
N THR A 69 -7.03 18.78 11.17
CA THR A 69 -7.65 18.57 12.50
C THR A 69 -6.62 18.52 13.64
N ILE A 70 -5.37 18.15 13.34
CA ILE A 70 -4.24 18.24 14.26
C ILE A 70 -3.55 19.57 14.00
N TYR A 71 -3.98 20.62 14.71
CA TYR A 71 -3.47 21.97 14.51
C TYR A 71 -3.04 22.63 15.82
N ARG A 72 -2.14 23.61 15.67
CA ARG A 72 -1.74 24.54 16.73
C ARG A 72 -1.57 25.92 16.10
N ASN A 73 -2.12 26.94 16.75
CA ASN A 73 -2.00 28.32 16.27
C ASN A 73 -0.53 28.73 16.14
N GLY A 74 -0.17 29.29 14.99
CA GLY A 74 1.19 29.73 14.69
C GLY A 74 2.17 28.63 14.25
N GLU A 75 1.70 27.39 14.04
CA GLU A 75 2.54 26.27 13.62
C GLU A 75 2.08 25.68 12.27
N LYS A 76 3.02 25.21 11.46
CA LYS A 76 2.70 24.55 10.19
C LYS A 76 2.10 23.15 10.45
N PRO A 77 1.03 22.73 9.74
CA PRO A 77 0.35 21.46 10.00
C PRO A 77 1.25 20.22 10.06
N LEU A 78 2.21 20.08 9.14
CA LEU A 78 3.15 18.94 9.13
C LEU A 78 4.10 18.94 10.34
N GLN A 79 4.44 20.11 10.88
CA GLN A 79 5.25 20.22 12.10
C GLN A 79 4.43 19.83 13.33
N THR A 80 3.18 20.30 13.42
CA THR A 80 2.24 19.90 14.48
C THR A 80 2.00 18.39 14.47
N LEU A 81 1.82 17.79 13.29
CA LEU A 81 1.68 16.33 13.14
C LEU A 81 2.94 15.59 13.61
N LEU A 82 4.13 16.06 13.23
CA LEU A 82 5.39 15.46 13.67
C LEU A 82 5.53 15.51 15.20
N HIS A 83 5.16 16.63 15.82
CA HIS A 83 5.18 16.77 17.28
C HIS A 83 4.18 15.83 17.97
N PHE A 84 2.98 15.67 17.40
CA PHE A 84 2.00 14.70 17.88
C PHE A 84 2.54 13.27 17.82
N MET A 85 3.24 12.90 16.74
CA MET A 85 3.81 11.54 16.57
C MET A 85 5.05 11.24 17.41
N LYS A 86 5.73 12.26 17.96
CA LYS A 86 6.95 12.10 18.78
C LYS A 86 6.67 11.99 20.28
N LYS A 87 5.44 12.25 20.70
CA LYS A 87 4.98 12.06 22.07
C LYS A 87 4.40 10.66 22.25
#